data_AF-A0A3B0UVA1-F1
#
_entry.id   AF-A0A3B0UVA1-F1
#
_cell.length_a   1.000
_cell.length_b   1.000
_cell.length_c   1.000
_cell.angle_alpha   90.00
_cell.angle_beta   90.00
_cell.angle_gamma   90.00
#
_symmetry.space_group_name_H-M   'P 1'
#
loop_
_entity.id
_entity.type
_entity.pdbx_description
1 polymer ?
#
loop_
_entity_poly.entity_id
_entity_poly.type
_entity_poly.pdbx_seq_one_letter_code
_entity_poly.pdbx_strand_id
1 'polypeptide(L)' 'EVCEKIGQEPQRSYSGKLTLRVPPEVHMAVATEAEISSKSINQWATEVLRAAASSKYRA' A
#
# COMPACT_ATOMS: atom_id res chain seq x y z
N GLU A 1 -28.01 -5.21 0.12
CA GLU A 1 -28.18 -6.58 -0.39
C GLU A 1 -26.93 -7.41 -0.10
N VAL A 2 -27.16 -8.66 0.33
CA VAL A 2 -26.26 -9.84 0.40
C VAL A 2 -25.03 -9.83 1.35
N CYS A 3 -25.22 -9.70 2.67
CA CYS A 3 -24.21 -10.14 3.66
C CYS A 3 -24.81 -10.73 4.96
N GLU A 4 -25.98 -11.37 4.93
CA GLU A 4 -26.60 -11.94 6.14
C GLU A 4 -26.75 -13.47 6.15
N LYS A 5 -26.34 -14.19 5.09
CA LYS A 5 -26.62 -15.64 4.96
C LYS A 5 -25.50 -16.61 5.29
N ILE A 6 -24.33 -16.13 5.73
CA ILE A 6 -23.26 -17.00 6.19
C ILE A 6 -22.74 -16.34 7.46
N GLY A 7 -22.77 -17.04 8.60
CA GLY A 7 -22.27 -16.54 9.89
C GLY A 7 -20.74 -16.35 9.93
N GLN A 8 -20.13 -16.03 8.79
CA GLN A 8 -18.78 -15.53 8.68
C GLN A 8 -18.84 -14.01 8.81
N GLU A 9 -18.06 -13.46 9.75
CA GLU A 9 -17.85 -12.01 9.82
C GLU A 9 -17.52 -11.50 8.40
N PRO A 10 -18.17 -10.42 7.93
CA PRO A 10 -17.81 -9.82 6.65
C PRO A 10 -16.31 -9.58 6.68
N GLN A 11 -15.60 -10.14 5.69
CA GLN A 11 -14.13 -10.02 5.56
C GLN A 11 -13.76 -8.58 5.89
N ARG A 12 -13.17 -8.36 7.08
CA ARG A 12 -13.04 -7.00 7.61
C ARG A 12 -12.39 -6.14 6.55
N SER A 13 -13.08 -5.09 6.13
CA SER A 13 -12.58 -4.19 5.09
C SER A 13 -11.16 -3.77 5.45
N TYR A 14 -10.21 -3.96 4.56
CA TYR A 14 -8.83 -3.54 4.79
C TYR A 14 -8.82 -2.02 4.99
N SER A 15 -8.28 -1.56 6.12
CA SER A 15 -8.34 -0.15 6.53
C SER A 15 -7.54 0.81 5.67
N GLY A 16 -6.70 0.30 4.75
CA GLY A 16 -5.77 1.08 3.93
C GLY A 16 -4.58 1.66 4.71
N LYS A 17 -4.55 1.54 6.05
CA LYS A 17 -3.45 2.03 6.88
C LYS A 17 -2.32 1.01 6.91
N LEU A 18 -1.12 1.43 6.52
CA LEU A 18 0.08 0.61 6.53
C LEU A 18 1.18 1.31 7.35
N THR A 19 1.49 0.76 8.54
CA THR A 19 2.61 1.23 9.35
C THR A 19 3.81 0.32 9.11
N LEU A 20 4.87 0.86 8.54
CA LEU A 20 6.12 0.12 8.28
C LEU A 20 7.24 0.65 9.15
N ARG A 21 8.04 -0.25 9.69
CA ARG A 21 9.37 0.09 10.22
C ARG A 21 10.38 -0.20 9.12
N VAL A 22 11.10 0.83 8.70
CA VAL A 22 12.17 0.72 7.72
C VAL A 22 13.44 1.34 8.29
N PRO A 23 14.62 0.86 7.87
CA PRO A 23 15.87 1.50 8.23
C PRO A 23 15.92 2.98 7.78
N PRO A 24 16.65 3.86 8.50
CA PRO A 24 16.75 5.29 8.17
C PRO A 24 17.22 5.55 6.72
N GLU A 25 18.15 4.75 6.21
CA GLU A 25 18.68 4.85 4.85
C GLU A 25 17.60 4.59 3.80
N VAL A 26 16.67 3.66 4.08
CA VAL A 26 15.54 3.39 3.20
C VAL A 26 14.52 4.52 3.26
N HIS A 27 14.24 5.05 4.46
CA HIS A 27 13.37 6.22 4.61
C HIS A 27 13.90 7.38 3.78
N MET A 28 15.20 7.71 3.92
CA MET A 28 15.85 8.78 3.18
C MET A 28 15.67 8.62 1.67
N ALA A 29 15.99 7.44 1.13
CA ALA A 29 15.84 7.17 -0.31
C ALA A 29 14.39 7.36 -0.78
N VAL A 30 13.41 6.85 -0.01
CA VAL A 30 11.99 7.02 -0.33
C VAL A 30 11.57 8.49 -0.31
N ALA A 31 12.02 9.26 0.69
CA ALA A 31 11.71 10.68 0.79
C ALA A 31 12.28 11.47 -0.39
N THR A 32 13.53 11.22 -0.77
CA THR A 32 14.19 11.84 -1.92
C THR A 32 13.46 11.54 -3.23
N GLU A 33 13.11 10.28 -3.49
CA GLU A 33 12.39 9.90 -4.71
C GLU A 33 10.98 10.50 -4.79
N ALA A 34 10.30 10.59 -3.64
CA ALA A 34 9.00 11.25 -3.55
C ALA A 34 9.09 12.74 -3.88
N GLU A 35 10.11 13.43 -3.34
CA GLU A 35 10.38 14.85 -3.60
C GLU A 35 10.70 15.10 -5.08
N ILE A 36 11.62 14.34 -5.68
CA ILE A 36 11.96 14.42 -7.12
C ILE A 36 10.71 14.23 -7.98
N SER A 37 9.83 13.32 -7.57
CA SER A 37 8.57 13.02 -8.26
C SER A 37 7.45 14.03 -7.99
N SER A 38 7.69 15.07 -7.16
CA SER A 38 6.67 16.03 -6.69
C SER A 38 5.46 15.34 -6.04
N LYS A 39 5.71 14.27 -5.26
CA LYS A 39 4.69 13.45 -4.58
C LYS A 39 4.94 13.44 -3.08
N SER A 40 3.87 13.24 -2.31
CA SER A 40 4.05 12.82 -0.91
C SER A 40 4.63 11.41 -0.84
N ILE A 41 5.34 11.09 0.25
CA ILE A 41 5.84 9.74 0.53
C ILE A 41 4.74 8.69 0.40
N ASN A 42 3.53 8.98 0.90
CA ASN A 42 2.40 8.06 0.84
C ASN A 42 1.95 7.79 -0.61
N GLN A 43 1.91 8.82 -1.47
CA GLN A 43 1.55 8.66 -2.88
C GLN A 43 2.60 7.83 -3.62
N TRP A 44 3.88 8.18 -3.47
CA TRP A 44 4.97 7.46 -4.10
C TRP A 44 5.00 5.99 -3.65
N ALA A 45 4.90 5.73 -2.34
CA ALA A 45 4.89 4.38 -1.79
C ALA A 45 3.67 3.58 -2.26
N THR A 46 2.50 4.20 -2.35
CA THR A 46 1.28 3.53 -2.85
C THR A 46 1.45 3.06 -4.29
N GLU A 47 2.06 3.86 -5.15
CA GLU A 47 2.30 3.50 -6.55
C GLU A 47 3.29 2.34 -6.68
N VAL A 48 4.41 2.41 -5.96
CA VAL A 48 5.43 1.34 -5.94
C VAL A 48 4.84 0.04 -5.40
N LEU A 49 4.11 0.09 -4.28
CA LEU A 49 3.46 -1.07 -3.69
C LEU A 49 2.39 -1.64 -4.62
N ARG A 50 1.61 -0.79 -5.32
CA ARG A 50 0.64 -1.25 -6.31
C ARG A 50 1.34 -1.96 -7.47
N ALA A 51 2.38 -1.39 -8.04
CA ALA A 51 3.14 -2.00 -9.13
C ALA A 51 3.76 -3.34 -8.71
N ALA A 52 4.36 -3.40 -7.52
CA ALA A 52 4.94 -4.62 -6.96
C ALA A 52 3.91 -5.70 -6.63
N ALA A 53 2.71 -5.32 -6.19
CA ALA A 53 1.61 -6.26 -5.92
C ALA A 53 0.97 -6.78 -7.22
N SER A 54 0.87 -5.94 -8.25
CA SER A 54 0.34 -6.31 -9.56
C SER A 54 1.31 -7.11 -10.43
N SER A 55 2.62 -7.04 -10.18
CA SER A 55 3.63 -7.75 -10.99
C SER A 55 3.52 -9.28 -10.88
N LYS A 56 2.92 -9.81 -9.80
CA LYS A 56 2.60 -11.25 -9.66
C LYS A 56 1.39 -11.71 -10.50
N TYR A 57 0.67 -10.80 -11.17
CA TYR A 57 -0.48 -11.10 -12.02
C TYR A 57 -0.31 -10.66 -13.48
N ARG A 58 0.92 -10.28 -13.88
CA ARG A 58 1.27 -10.19 -15.30
C ARG A 58 1.43 -11.62 -15.83
N ALA A 59 0.32 -12.20 -16.28
CA ALA A 59 0.34 -13.29 -17.26
C ALA A 59 0.95 -12.78 -18.57
#